data_AF-A0A653WPB8-F1
#
_entry.id   AF-A0A653WPB8-F1
#
_cell.length_a   1.000
_cell.length_b   1.000
_cell.length_c   1.000
_cell.angle_alpha   90.00
_cell.angle_beta   90.00
_cell.angle_gamma   90.00
#
_symmetry.space_group_name_H-M   'P 1'
#
loop_
_entity.id
_entity.type
_entity.pdbx_description
1 polymer ?
#
loop_
_entity_poly.entity_id
_entity_poly.type
_entity_poly.pdbx_seq_one_letter_code
_entity_poly.pdbx_strand_id
1 'polypeptide(L)'
;MNNTNLTLPVDLIQNLVDNYRNNQLDSINQNMAMDDAHSIWFDLPTLKNFIAEIETQAQAIDPNVPSVDLGIRFYYAAYPQVPQQPIPSNYAKRHTLVMIPTKKKESLNYDFNPFEEEKALAITGGLALAQNHGDLVPPGASIVESY
;
A
#
# COMPACT_ATOMS: atom_id res chain seq x y z
N MET A 1 -13.42 -4.76 17.16
CA MET A 1 -13.20 -3.67 18.13
C MET A 1 -12.80 -2.46 17.33
N ASN A 2 -13.60 -1.37 17.34
CA ASN A 2 -13.20 -0.11 16.73
C ASN A 2 -12.15 0.52 17.64
N ASN A 3 -10.88 0.18 17.42
CA ASN A 3 -9.80 0.75 18.19
C ASN A 3 -9.53 2.15 17.65
N THR A 4 -10.23 3.14 18.21
CA THR A 4 -10.12 4.57 17.88
C THR A 4 -8.86 5.22 18.45
N ASN A 5 -7.95 4.42 19.03
CA ASN A 5 -6.70 4.94 19.58
C ASN A 5 -5.70 5.20 18.44
N LEU A 6 -5.47 6.48 18.15
CA LEU A 6 -4.56 6.95 17.10
C LEU A 6 -3.11 7.13 17.59
N THR A 7 -2.77 6.59 18.77
CA THR A 7 -1.44 6.71 19.36
C THR A 7 -0.79 5.35 19.60
N LEU A 8 0.52 5.29 19.37
CA LEU A 8 1.39 4.15 19.70
C LEU A 8 2.54 4.64 20.59
N PRO A 9 3.01 3.86 21.57
CA PRO A 9 4.21 4.19 22.34
C PRO A 9 5.44 4.34 21.41
N VAL A 10 6.27 5.36 21.66
CA VAL A 10 7.47 5.63 20.85
C VAL A 10 8.41 4.42 20.80
N ASP A 11 8.67 3.79 21.94
CA ASP A 11 9.54 2.61 22.02
C ASP A 11 9.00 1.43 21.21
N LEU A 12 7.67 1.31 21.10
CA LEU A 12 7.07 0.28 20.25
C LEU A 12 7.34 0.56 18.78
N ILE A 13 7.18 1.81 18.33
CA ILE A 13 7.46 2.22 16.94
C ILE A 13 8.93 1.94 16.62
N GLN A 14 9.86 2.39 17.47
CA GLN A 14 11.29 2.18 17.29
C GLN A 14 11.63 0.68 17.18
N ASN A 15 11.15 -0.13 18.13
CA ASN A 15 11.40 -1.57 18.11
C ASN A 15 10.87 -2.25 16.85
N LEU A 16 9.70 -1.83 16.34
CA LEU A 16 9.14 -2.41 15.11
C LEU A 16 10.00 -2.06 13.88
N VAL A 17 10.41 -0.80 13.76
CA VAL A 17 11.23 -0.33 12.63
C VAL A 17 12.63 -0.96 12.68
N ASP A 18 13.26 -0.97 13.85
CA ASP A 18 14.59 -1.58 14.04
C ASP A 18 14.58 -3.08 13.75
N ASN A 19 13.55 -3.80 14.21
CA ASN A 19 13.42 -5.22 13.91
C ASN A 19 13.30 -5.49 12.41
N TYR A 20 12.52 -4.68 11.68
CA TYR A 20 12.44 -4.81 10.23
C TYR A 20 13.78 -4.56 9.55
N ARG A 21 14.44 -3.44 9.89
CA ARG A 21 15.72 -3.03 9.28
C ARG A 21 16.84 -4.03 9.56
N ASN A 22 16.98 -4.46 10.81
CA ASN A 22 18.08 -5.31 11.25
C ASN A 22 17.89 -6.80 10.89
N ASN A 23 16.70 -7.22 10.43
CA ASN A 23 16.43 -8.61 10.09
C ASN A 23 15.95 -8.75 8.64
N GLN A 24 14.70 -8.38 8.35
CA GLN A 24 14.09 -8.61 7.03
C GLN A 24 14.81 -7.82 5.94
N LEU A 25 15.02 -6.52 6.14
CA LEU A 25 15.70 -5.67 5.18
C LEU A 25 17.16 -6.09 4.98
N ASP A 26 17.91 -6.36 6.05
CA ASP A 26 19.28 -6.86 5.96
C ASP A 26 19.35 -8.18 5.17
N SER A 27 18.43 -9.11 5.43
CA SER A 27 18.33 -10.36 4.67
C SER A 27 18.06 -10.12 3.19
N ILE A 28 17.17 -9.18 2.84
CA ILE A 28 16.86 -8.82 1.45
C ILE A 28 18.10 -8.21 0.79
N ASN A 29 18.71 -7.20 1.43
CA ASN A 29 19.86 -6.48 0.91
C ASN A 29 21.06 -7.39 0.65
N GLN A 30 21.36 -8.30 1.58
CA GLN A 30 22.45 -9.27 1.45
C GLN A 30 22.20 -10.27 0.31
N ASN A 31 20.99 -10.84 0.22
CA ASN A 31 20.67 -11.85 -0.79
C ASN A 31 20.50 -11.28 -2.19
N MET A 32 19.99 -10.05 -2.31
CA MET A 32 19.73 -9.40 -3.59
C MET A 32 20.86 -8.46 -4.04
N ALA A 33 21.88 -8.27 -3.20
CA ALA A 33 23.00 -7.36 -3.40
C ALA A 33 22.54 -5.94 -3.80
N MET A 34 21.58 -5.42 -3.04
CA MET A 34 20.96 -4.11 -3.29
C MET A 34 20.73 -3.36 -1.99
N ASP A 35 20.46 -2.06 -2.12
CA ASP A 35 19.95 -1.22 -1.05
C ASP A 35 18.45 -1.01 -1.30
N ASP A 36 17.63 -1.81 -0.64
CA ASP A 36 16.20 -1.88 -0.87
C ASP A 36 15.41 -0.77 -0.16
N ALA A 37 14.22 -0.46 -0.68
CA ALA A 37 13.34 0.52 -0.06
C ALA A 37 12.81 -0.01 1.28
N HIS A 38 12.97 0.78 2.34
CA HIS A 38 12.55 0.42 3.70
C HIS A 38 11.38 1.25 4.21
N SER A 39 10.99 2.29 3.48
CA SER A 39 9.77 3.04 3.73
C SER A 39 9.18 3.57 2.43
N ILE A 40 7.91 3.96 2.50
CA ILE A 40 7.22 4.66 1.44
C ILE A 40 6.40 5.79 2.06
N TRP A 41 6.52 6.97 1.48
CA TRP A 41 5.81 8.15 1.92
C TRP A 41 4.71 8.50 0.92
N PHE A 42 3.55 8.91 1.43
CA PHE A 42 2.46 9.45 0.63
C PHE A 42 2.07 10.79 1.20
N ASP A 43 1.82 11.77 0.33
CA ASP A 43 1.19 13.00 0.76
C ASP A 43 -0.27 12.74 1.20
N LEU A 44 -0.74 13.57 2.15
CA LEU A 44 -2.10 13.46 2.66
C LEU A 44 -3.18 13.69 1.59
N PRO A 45 -3.05 14.65 0.64
CA PRO A 45 -4.00 14.81 -0.44
C PRO A 45 -4.23 13.52 -1.25
N THR A 46 -3.17 12.80 -1.60
CA THR A 46 -3.20 11.56 -2.37
C THR A 46 -3.95 10.47 -1.61
N LEU A 47 -3.65 10.28 -0.32
CA LEU A 47 -4.36 9.30 0.50
C LEU A 47 -5.83 9.65 0.67
N LYS A 48 -6.15 10.92 0.92
CA LYS A 48 -7.54 11.40 1.06
C LYS A 48 -8.34 11.22 -0.22
N ASN A 49 -7.75 11.58 -1.36
CA ASN A 49 -8.41 11.42 -2.66
C ASN A 49 -8.64 9.94 -2.97
N PHE A 50 -7.67 9.07 -2.67
CA PHE A 50 -7.85 7.63 -2.85
C PHE A 50 -8.98 7.08 -1.97
N ILE A 51 -9.04 7.46 -0.70
CA ILE A 51 -10.14 7.07 0.21
C ILE A 51 -11.49 7.59 -0.30
N ALA A 52 -11.56 8.86 -0.71
CA ALA A 52 -12.79 9.46 -1.22
C ALA A 52 -13.28 8.78 -2.51
N GLU A 53 -12.37 8.37 -3.39
CA GLU A 53 -12.69 7.63 -4.60
C GLU A 53 -13.26 6.24 -4.27
N ILE A 54 -12.68 5.53 -3.28
CA ILE A 54 -13.21 4.24 -2.80
C ILE A 54 -14.66 4.40 -2.33
N GLU A 55 -14.92 5.39 -1.50
CA GLU A 55 -16.26 5.65 -0.96
C GLU A 55 -17.25 6.01 -2.08
N THR A 56 -16.86 6.90 -2.98
CA THR A 56 -17.69 7.35 -4.11
C THR A 56 -18.06 6.18 -5.01
N GLN A 57 -17.08 5.37 -5.42
CA GLN A 57 -17.31 4.23 -6.31
C GLN A 57 -18.10 3.11 -5.63
N ALA A 58 -17.85 2.85 -4.34
CA ALA A 58 -18.62 1.88 -3.58
C ALA A 58 -20.10 2.30 -3.45
N GLN A 59 -20.37 3.58 -3.20
CA GLN A 59 -21.73 4.12 -3.12
C GLN A 59 -22.45 4.14 -4.48
N ALA A 60 -21.73 4.34 -5.58
CA ALA A 60 -22.31 4.27 -6.92
C ALA A 60 -22.83 2.85 -7.25
N ILE A 61 -22.16 1.81 -6.76
CA ILE A 61 -22.55 0.40 -6.94
C ILE A 61 -23.59 -0.04 -5.92
N ASP A 62 -23.43 0.38 -4.66
CA ASP A 62 -24.31 0.04 -3.54
C ASP A 62 -24.57 1.29 -2.69
N PRO A 63 -25.67 2.02 -2.96
CA PRO A 63 -25.95 3.30 -2.28
C PRO A 63 -26.10 3.21 -0.76
N ASN A 64 -26.27 2.01 -0.21
CA ASN A 64 -26.42 1.79 1.22
C ASN A 64 -25.19 1.12 1.86
N VAL A 65 -24.07 1.01 1.13
CA VAL A 65 -22.84 0.43 1.67
C VAL A 65 -22.37 1.23 2.89
N PRO A 66 -22.23 0.60 4.06
CA PRO A 66 -21.77 1.32 5.23
C PRO A 66 -20.24 1.46 5.18
N SER A 67 -19.70 2.63 5.54
CA SER A 67 -18.24 2.88 5.49
C SER A 67 -17.42 1.89 6.33
N VAL A 68 -18.00 1.30 7.39
CA VAL A 68 -17.34 0.27 8.23
C VAL A 68 -17.06 -1.04 7.48
N ASP A 69 -17.74 -1.27 6.36
CA ASP A 69 -17.52 -2.42 5.50
C ASP A 69 -16.50 -2.12 4.39
N LEU A 70 -16.01 -0.87 4.29
CA LEU A 70 -14.94 -0.49 3.38
C LEU A 70 -13.60 -0.51 4.10
N GLY A 71 -12.54 -0.76 3.34
CA GLY A 71 -11.18 -0.77 3.85
C GLY A 71 -10.14 -0.67 2.74
N ILE A 72 -8.87 -0.71 3.14
CA ILE A 72 -7.73 -0.75 2.24
C ILE A 72 -6.83 -1.90 2.67
N ARG A 73 -6.51 -2.78 1.73
CA ARG A 73 -5.47 -3.80 1.89
C ARG A 73 -4.18 -3.27 1.29
N PHE A 74 -3.11 -3.36 2.07
CA PHE A 74 -1.75 -3.08 1.60
C PHE A 74 -1.09 -4.41 1.22
N TYR A 75 -0.81 -4.60 -0.07
CA TYR A 75 0.06 -5.68 -0.51
C TYR A 75 1.50 -5.21 -0.50
N TYR A 76 2.38 -5.94 0.17
CA TYR A 76 3.82 -5.80 -0.08
C TYR A 76 4.12 -6.29 -1.50
N ALA A 77 4.77 -5.43 -2.29
CA ALA A 77 5.05 -5.66 -3.69
C ALA A 77 6.50 -5.27 -4.00
N ALA A 78 6.96 -5.59 -5.20
CA ALA A 78 8.27 -5.15 -5.68
C ALA A 78 8.17 -4.71 -7.14
N TYR A 79 8.95 -3.70 -7.48
CA TYR A 79 9.11 -3.29 -8.87
C TYR A 79 9.88 -4.35 -9.66
N PRO A 80 9.62 -4.50 -10.97
CA PRO A 80 10.34 -5.45 -11.79
C PRO A 80 11.83 -5.09 -11.88
N GLN A 81 12.66 -6.07 -12.25
CA GLN A 81 14.09 -5.85 -12.48
C GLN A 81 14.38 -4.81 -13.58
N VAL A 82 13.53 -4.76 -14.59
CA VAL A 82 13.59 -3.77 -15.67
C VAL A 82 12.26 -3.01 -15.67
N PRO A 83 12.13 -1.92 -14.89
CA PRO A 83 10.94 -1.10 -14.90
C PRO A 83 10.76 -0.44 -16.27
N GLN A 84 9.50 -0.31 -16.67
CA GLN A 84 9.11 0.41 -17.88
C GLN A 84 8.50 1.76 -17.49
N GLN A 85 8.60 2.74 -18.38
CA GLN A 85 7.98 4.05 -18.19
C GLN A 85 6.50 3.88 -17.85
N PRO A 86 5.96 4.64 -16.88
CA PRO A 86 6.57 5.81 -16.22
C PRO A 86 7.46 5.51 -15.01
N ILE A 87 7.73 4.23 -14.69
CA ILE A 87 8.48 3.87 -13.48
C ILE A 87 9.97 4.19 -13.66
N PRO A 88 10.59 4.99 -12.76
CA PRO A 88 12.01 5.29 -12.82
C PRO A 88 12.90 4.05 -12.71
N SER A 89 14.04 4.04 -13.41
CA SER A 89 14.97 2.91 -13.40
C SER A 89 15.59 2.63 -12.02
N ASN A 90 15.75 3.66 -11.19
CA ASN A 90 16.26 3.55 -9.81
C ASN A 90 15.25 2.94 -8.83
N TYR A 91 14.06 2.57 -9.29
CA TYR A 91 13.06 1.80 -8.52
C TYR A 91 13.22 0.29 -8.78
N ALA A 92 14.06 -0.12 -9.73
CA ALA A 92 14.23 -1.52 -10.10
C ALA A 92 14.43 -2.44 -8.88
N LYS A 93 13.66 -3.54 -8.85
CA LYS A 93 13.63 -4.55 -7.78
C LYS A 93 13.20 -4.07 -6.39
N ARG A 94 12.98 -2.76 -6.17
CA ARG A 94 12.71 -2.23 -4.84
C ARG A 94 11.35 -2.67 -4.33
N HIS A 95 11.28 -2.90 -3.03
CA HIS A 95 10.02 -3.05 -2.33
C HIS A 95 9.16 -1.79 -2.51
N THR A 96 7.87 -2.03 -2.56
CA THR A 96 6.83 -1.03 -2.60
C THR A 96 5.56 -1.63 -1.99
N LEU A 97 4.47 -0.88 -2.02
CA LEU A 97 3.17 -1.42 -1.69
C LEU A 97 2.15 -1.09 -2.77
N VAL A 98 1.12 -1.90 -2.85
CA VAL A 98 -0.08 -1.62 -3.64
C VAL A 98 -1.25 -1.56 -2.68
N MET A 99 -1.91 -0.40 -2.62
CA MET A 99 -3.15 -0.20 -1.88
C MET A 99 -4.32 -0.63 -2.75
N ILE A 100 -5.09 -1.60 -2.27
CA ILE A 100 -6.27 -2.13 -2.94
C ILE A 100 -7.50 -1.88 -2.04
N PRO A 101 -8.59 -1.31 -2.57
CA PRO A 101 -9.84 -1.17 -1.85
C PRO A 101 -10.38 -2.53 -1.44
N THR A 102 -11.04 -2.62 -0.29
CA THR A 102 -11.73 -3.83 0.14
C THR A 102 -13.17 -3.54 0.50
N LYS A 103 -14.06 -4.48 0.20
CA LYS A 103 -15.46 -4.49 0.67
C LYS A 103 -15.71 -5.75 1.49
N LYS A 104 -16.33 -5.57 2.65
CA LYS A 104 -16.69 -6.67 3.53
C LYS A 104 -17.93 -7.39 3.01
N LYS A 105 -17.87 -8.72 2.99
CA LYS A 105 -19.00 -9.60 2.71
C LYS A 105 -18.90 -10.82 3.61
N GLU A 106 -20.00 -11.21 4.27
CA GLU A 106 -20.04 -12.42 5.12
C GLU A 106 -18.88 -12.47 6.14
N SER A 107 -18.51 -11.32 6.72
CA SER A 107 -17.40 -11.13 7.67
C SER A 107 -15.97 -11.20 7.11
N LEU A 108 -15.80 -11.38 5.80
CA LEU A 108 -14.51 -11.39 5.12
C LEU A 108 -14.30 -10.10 4.33
N ASN A 109 -13.07 -9.57 4.32
CA ASN A 109 -12.69 -8.39 3.54
C ASN A 109 -12.18 -8.83 2.17
N TYR A 110 -13.00 -8.68 1.14
CA TYR A 110 -12.64 -9.02 -0.24
C TYR A 110 -12.05 -7.80 -0.93
N ASP A 111 -11.05 -8.02 -1.78
CA ASP A 111 -10.56 -6.97 -2.65
C ASP A 111 -11.67 -6.55 -3.62
N PHE A 112 -11.77 -5.25 -3.83
CA PHE A 112 -12.88 -4.61 -4.52
C PHE A 112 -12.35 -3.75 -5.65
N ASN A 113 -12.74 -4.08 -6.89
CA ASN A 113 -12.55 -3.25 -8.06
C ASN A 113 -13.91 -2.70 -8.52
N PRO A 114 -14.15 -1.39 -8.46
CA PRO A 114 -15.42 -0.83 -8.91
C PRO A 114 -15.61 -0.83 -10.43
N PHE A 115 -14.55 -1.11 -11.19
CA PHE A 115 -14.59 -1.09 -12.66
C PHE A 115 -14.86 -2.47 -13.30
N GLU A 116 -15.03 -3.50 -12.49
CA GLU A 116 -15.39 -4.84 -12.95
C GLU A 116 -16.87 -5.12 -12.68
N GLU A 117 -17.61 -5.55 -13.71
CA GLU A 117 -19.04 -5.85 -13.60
C GLU A 117 -19.30 -7.11 -12.75
N GLU A 118 -18.38 -8.10 -12.71
CA GLU A 118 -18.50 -9.28 -11.85
C GLU A 118 -17.15 -9.88 -11.41
N LYS A 119 -16.93 -9.88 -10.09
CA LYS A 119 -16.10 -10.78 -9.26
C LYS A 119 -14.69 -11.17 -9.78
N ALA A 120 -13.73 -10.65 -9.01
CA ALA A 120 -12.34 -11.05 -8.86
C ALA A 120 -11.39 -10.38 -9.87
N LEU A 121 -10.50 -9.56 -9.30
CA LEU A 121 -9.30 -8.91 -9.84
C LEU A 121 -8.30 -9.85 -10.57
N ALA A 122 -8.70 -11.08 -10.87
CA ALA A 122 -7.90 -12.05 -11.55
C ALA A 122 -8.26 -12.06 -13.04
N ILE A 123 -7.40 -11.39 -13.82
CA ILE A 123 -7.05 -11.77 -15.19
C ILE A 123 -8.05 -11.31 -16.28
N THR A 124 -8.06 -10.00 -16.54
CA THR A 124 -8.17 -9.44 -17.90
C THR A 124 -7.62 -8.01 -17.85
N GLY A 125 -6.99 -7.51 -18.92
CA GLY A 125 -6.26 -6.23 -18.94
C GLY A 125 -7.15 -4.97 -18.79
N GLY A 126 -7.91 -4.90 -17.70
CA GLY A 126 -8.75 -3.77 -17.30
C GLY A 126 -8.05 -2.85 -16.30
N LEU A 127 -8.68 -1.71 -16.06
CA LEU A 127 -8.25 -0.76 -15.04
C LEU A 127 -8.75 -1.23 -13.66
N ALA A 128 -7.95 -0.98 -12.62
CA ALA A 128 -8.33 -1.21 -11.24
C ALA A 128 -8.16 0.08 -10.43
N LEU A 129 -9.06 0.32 -9.49
CA LEU A 129 -8.87 1.36 -8.48
C LEU A 129 -7.78 0.88 -7.51
N ALA A 130 -6.58 1.47 -7.59
CA ALA A 130 -5.45 1.12 -6.76
C ALA A 130 -4.49 2.31 -6.60
N GLN A 131 -3.61 2.27 -5.60
CA GLN A 131 -2.57 3.29 -5.39
C GLN A 131 -1.21 2.67 -5.02
N ASN A 132 -0.14 3.12 -5.68
CA ASN A 132 1.25 2.73 -5.39
C ASN A 132 2.28 3.86 -5.61
N HIS A 133 1.85 5.08 -5.97
CA HIS A 133 2.72 6.20 -6.35
C HIS A 133 3.24 7.00 -5.15
N GLY A 134 3.69 6.33 -4.10
CA GLY A 134 4.39 6.97 -2.99
C GLY A 134 5.88 7.11 -3.27
N ASP A 135 6.54 8.01 -2.54
CA ASP A 135 7.98 8.20 -2.61
C ASP A 135 8.69 7.13 -1.78
N LEU A 136 9.47 6.28 -2.44
CA LEU A 136 10.28 5.26 -1.75
C LEU A 136 11.52 5.86 -1.10
N VAL A 137 11.91 5.32 0.05
CA VAL A 137 13.20 5.62 0.68
C VAL A 137 13.98 4.32 0.90
N PRO A 138 15.14 4.14 0.25
CA PRO A 138 15.63 4.79 -0.98
C PRO A 138 14.70 4.60 -2.21
N PRO A 139 14.80 5.42 -3.28
CA PRO A 139 15.87 6.37 -3.59
C PRO A 139 15.65 7.80 -3.09
N GLY A 140 14.53 8.08 -2.41
CA GLY A 140 14.35 9.31 -1.64
C GLY A 140 15.39 9.45 -0.52
N ALA A 141 15.52 10.66 0.02
CA ALA A 141 16.48 10.92 1.10
C ALA A 141 15.96 10.40 2.45
N SER A 142 16.75 9.58 3.14
CA SER A 142 16.45 9.09 4.49
C SER A 142 16.77 10.08 5.62
N ILE A 143 17.41 11.22 5.30
CA ILE A 143 17.92 12.21 6.28
C ILE A 143 16.80 12.80 7.17
N VAL A 144 15.54 12.68 6.74
CA VAL A 144 14.36 13.19 7.45
C VAL A 144 13.59 12.10 8.20
N GLU A 145 14.02 10.83 8.12
CA GLU A 145 13.41 9.73 8.87
C GLU A 145 14.01 9.65 10.27
N SER A 146 13.15 9.72 11.29
CA SER A 146 13.57 9.71 12.70
C SER A 146 13.41 8.36 13.40
N TYR A 147 12.78 7.39 12.73
CA TYR A 147 12.56 6.03 13.24
C TYR A 147 13.23 5.05 12.34
#